data_AF-A0AAV8VAZ4-F1
#
_entry.id   AF-A0AAV8VAZ4-F1
#
_cell.length_a   1.000
_cell.length_b   1.000
_cell.length_c   1.000
_cell.angle_alpha   90.00
_cell.angle_beta   90.00
_cell.angle_gamma   90.00
#
_symmetry.space_group_name_H-M   'P 1'
#
loop_
_entity.id
_entity.type
_entity.pdbx_description
1 polymer ?
#
loop_
_entity_poly.entity_id
_entity_poly.type
_entity_poly.pdbx_seq_one_letter_code
_entity_poly.pdbx_strand_id
1 'polypeptide(L)'
;MKQALKEIRDQIALYSVILNLKTLNIATDQLEEADQKQIKFASNNLALIGTYKWVDILPQITKNYNGTIHCTTGYKPRDVNKSNEEAILKSAYSHIKIMGKPKFKVGDIVRVSKSKHVFEKSYKPNWTTELFKIVKVQITNPITYLLEDNMQEHPIRGGFYEEELQKTSNPDIYLVEKVLKRKGKKVYVRWLGFDQSHDSWIDITNIV
;
A
#
# COMPACT_ATOMS: atom_id res chain seq x y z
N MET A 1 0.12 23.12 -11.62
CA MET A 1 0.38 21.68 -11.81
C MET A 1 -0.22 20.84 -10.69
N LYS A 2 0.20 20.97 -9.42
CA LYS A 2 -0.43 20.23 -8.29
C LYS A 2 -1.94 20.52 -8.12
N GLN A 3 -2.37 21.77 -8.37
CA GLN A 3 -3.78 22.18 -8.30
C GLN A 3 -4.63 21.57 -9.44
N ALA A 4 -4.13 21.61 -10.68
CA ALA A 4 -4.81 21.02 -11.84
C ALA A 4 -4.87 19.48 -11.76
N LEU A 5 -3.83 18.84 -11.23
CA LEU A 5 -3.82 17.39 -10.95
C LEU A 5 -4.81 17.02 -9.84
N LYS A 6 -5.04 17.91 -8.86
CA LYS A 6 -6.04 17.72 -7.81
C LYS A 6 -7.46 17.82 -8.38
N GLU A 7 -7.73 18.79 -9.25
CA GLU A 7 -9.05 18.97 -9.89
C GLU A 7 -9.41 17.82 -10.84
N ILE A 8 -8.45 17.29 -11.59
CA ILE A 8 -8.65 16.09 -12.43
C ILE A 8 -8.89 14.85 -11.56
N ARG A 9 -8.14 14.69 -10.46
CA ARG A 9 -8.31 13.59 -9.50
C ARG A 9 -9.68 13.65 -8.81
N ASP A 10 -10.15 14.84 -8.46
CA ASP A 10 -11.44 15.06 -7.81
C ASP A 10 -12.62 14.79 -8.77
N GLN A 11 -12.47 15.11 -10.08
CA GLN A 11 -13.48 14.76 -11.11
C GLN A 11 -13.55 13.25 -11.37
N ILE A 12 -12.42 12.53 -11.32
CA ILE A 12 -12.37 11.08 -11.48
C ILE A 12 -12.91 10.36 -10.23
N ALA A 13 -12.64 10.90 -9.04
CA ALA A 13 -13.21 10.38 -7.79
C ALA A 13 -14.74 10.44 -7.79
N LEU A 14 -15.32 11.53 -8.32
CA LEU A 14 -16.77 11.66 -8.49
C LEU A 14 -17.37 10.59 -9.41
N TYR A 15 -16.64 10.19 -10.46
CA TYR A 15 -17.04 9.14 -11.39
C TYR A 15 -16.92 7.73 -10.77
N SER A 16 -15.98 7.53 -9.83
CA SER A 16 -15.76 6.27 -9.13
C SER A 16 -16.81 5.95 -8.05
N VAL A 17 -17.41 6.97 -7.41
CA VAL A 17 -18.48 6.79 -6.39
C VAL A 17 -19.77 6.23 -7.00
N ILE A 18 -19.95 6.37 -8.31
CA ILE A 18 -21.15 5.91 -9.05
C ILE A 18 -21.04 4.43 -9.47
N LEU A 19 -19.84 3.81 -9.40
CA LEU A 19 -19.62 2.40 -9.78
C LEU A 19 -19.27 1.53 -8.56
N ASN A 20 -20.15 0.58 -8.21
CA ASN A 20 -20.10 -0.24 -7.00
C ASN A 20 -18.75 -0.94 -6.70
N LEU A 21 -18.50 -1.07 -5.39
CA LEU A 21 -17.29 -1.45 -4.61
C LEU A 21 -16.56 -2.79 -4.91
N LYS A 22 -16.66 -3.39 -6.10
CA LYS A 22 -15.80 -4.55 -6.50
C LYS A 22 -14.76 -4.22 -7.57
N THR A 23 -14.97 -3.15 -8.33
CA THR A 23 -14.10 -2.70 -9.42
C THR A 23 -13.04 -1.68 -8.97
N LEU A 24 -13.12 -1.18 -7.73
CA LEU A 24 -12.37 -0.01 -7.29
C LEU A 24 -10.85 -0.21 -7.24
N ASN A 25 -10.34 -1.30 -6.68
CA ASN A 25 -8.88 -1.46 -6.52
C ASN A 25 -8.12 -1.70 -7.83
N ILE A 26 -8.81 -2.16 -8.87
CA ILE A 26 -8.17 -2.50 -10.16
C ILE A 26 -8.34 -1.34 -11.15
N ALA A 27 -9.48 -0.64 -11.11
CA ALA A 27 -9.67 0.60 -11.84
C ALA A 27 -8.70 1.70 -11.36
N THR A 28 -8.41 1.79 -10.06
CA THR A 28 -7.44 2.74 -9.51
C THR A 28 -6.02 2.50 -10.03
N ASP A 29 -5.58 1.25 -10.10
CA ASP A 29 -4.24 0.91 -10.61
C ASP A 29 -4.10 1.25 -12.10
N GLN A 30 -5.14 0.99 -12.90
CA GLN A 30 -5.15 1.32 -14.33
C GLN A 30 -5.25 2.82 -14.59
N LEU A 31 -5.97 3.57 -13.73
CA LEU A 31 -6.00 5.03 -13.75
C LEU A 31 -4.64 5.62 -13.38
N GLU A 32 -3.98 5.10 -12.34
CA GLU A 32 -2.62 5.52 -11.98
C GLU A 32 -1.59 5.21 -13.08
N GLU A 33 -1.70 4.06 -13.75
CA GLU A 33 -0.82 3.69 -14.86
C GLU A 33 -1.06 4.59 -16.10
N ALA A 34 -2.32 4.93 -16.38
CA ALA A 34 -2.69 5.87 -17.44
C ALA A 34 -2.16 7.29 -17.15
N ASP A 35 -2.31 7.76 -15.91
CA ASP A 35 -1.78 9.04 -15.44
C ASP A 35 -0.25 9.08 -15.54
N GLN A 36 0.44 8.01 -15.14
CA GLN A 36 1.90 7.91 -15.27
C GLN A 36 2.36 7.92 -16.72
N LYS A 37 1.64 7.24 -17.63
CA LYS A 37 1.94 7.27 -19.08
C LYS A 37 1.73 8.66 -19.66
N GLN A 38 0.66 9.37 -19.28
CA GLN A 38 0.42 10.76 -19.68
C GLN A 38 1.52 11.70 -19.15
N ILE A 39 1.88 11.59 -17.87
CA ILE A 39 2.94 12.39 -17.24
C ILE A 39 4.28 12.14 -17.93
N LYS A 40 4.63 10.88 -18.20
CA LYS A 40 5.89 10.52 -18.88
C LYS A 40 5.93 11.04 -20.32
N PHE A 41 4.83 10.92 -21.05
CA PHE A 41 4.72 11.43 -22.42
C PHE A 41 4.77 12.97 -22.48
N ALA A 42 4.08 13.65 -21.56
CA ALA A 42 4.12 15.11 -21.43
C ALA A 42 5.53 15.60 -21.08
N SER A 43 6.20 14.94 -20.12
CA SER A 43 7.57 15.28 -19.71
C SER A 43 8.57 15.14 -20.86
N ASN A 44 8.47 14.07 -21.66
CA ASN A 44 9.34 13.87 -22.81
C ASN A 44 9.13 14.93 -23.91
N ASN A 45 7.88 15.31 -24.19
CA ASN A 45 7.59 16.36 -25.17
C ASN A 45 8.07 17.75 -24.71
N LEU A 46 7.89 18.07 -23.43
CA LEU A 46 8.40 19.32 -22.84
C LEU A 46 9.92 19.42 -22.95
N ALA A 47 10.62 18.31 -22.69
CA ALA A 47 12.07 18.23 -22.83
C ALA A 47 12.54 18.43 -24.28
N LEU A 48 11.82 17.87 -25.26
CA LEU A 48 12.14 18.01 -26.69
C LEU A 48 11.91 19.42 -27.23
N ILE A 49 10.90 20.13 -26.73
CA ILE A 49 10.54 21.49 -27.17
C ILE A 49 11.37 22.56 -26.44
N GLY A 50 11.97 22.23 -25.29
CA GLY A 50 12.79 23.18 -24.51
C GLY A 50 11.97 24.26 -23.79
N THR A 51 10.68 24.02 -23.56
CA THR A 51 9.78 24.99 -22.89
C THR A 51 8.96 24.31 -21.80
N TYR A 52 8.72 25.03 -20.69
CA TYR A 52 7.89 24.54 -19.56
C TYR A 52 6.41 24.94 -19.67
N LYS A 53 5.98 25.45 -20.84
CA LYS A 53 4.60 25.89 -21.09
C LYS A 53 3.72 24.69 -21.49
N TRP A 54 3.37 23.88 -20.51
CA TRP A 54 2.61 22.64 -20.70
C TRP A 54 1.15 22.85 -21.14
N VAL A 55 0.56 24.02 -20.89
CA VAL A 55 -0.83 24.32 -21.26
C VAL A 55 -1.03 24.31 -22.77
N ASP A 56 -0.07 24.87 -23.51
CA ASP A 56 -0.18 25.04 -24.97
C ASP A 56 -0.05 23.71 -25.72
N ILE A 57 0.70 22.74 -25.16
CA ILE A 57 0.91 21.41 -25.75
C ILE A 57 -0.15 20.38 -25.33
N LEU A 58 -0.95 20.69 -24.30
CA LEU A 58 -1.94 19.77 -23.75
C LEU A 58 -2.94 19.27 -24.81
N PRO A 59 -3.51 20.11 -25.69
CA PRO A 59 -4.44 19.64 -26.73
C PRO A 59 -3.82 18.62 -27.67
N GLN A 60 -2.54 18.81 -28.02
CA GLN A 60 -1.80 17.91 -28.89
C GLN A 60 -1.55 16.55 -28.22
N ILE A 61 -1.20 16.57 -26.92
CA ILE A 61 -0.98 15.35 -26.13
C ILE A 61 -2.29 14.55 -26.02
N THR A 62 -3.39 15.21 -25.67
CA THR A 62 -4.70 14.56 -25.55
C THR A 62 -5.13 13.94 -26.88
N LYS A 63 -4.95 14.66 -27.99
CA LYS A 63 -5.26 14.14 -29.34
C LYS A 63 -4.44 12.90 -29.70
N ASN A 64 -3.13 12.93 -29.40
CA ASN A 64 -2.23 11.80 -29.67
C ASN A 64 -2.60 10.58 -28.81
N TYR A 65 -2.83 10.77 -27.52
CA TYR A 65 -3.23 9.70 -26.59
C TYR A 65 -4.54 9.04 -27.03
N ASN A 66 -5.57 9.86 -27.29
CA ASN A 66 -6.88 9.39 -27.73
C ASN A 66 -6.85 8.69 -29.10
N GLY A 67 -5.84 8.99 -29.94
CA GLY A 67 -5.66 8.40 -31.27
C GLY A 67 -4.73 7.19 -31.33
N THR A 68 -4.06 6.83 -30.23
CA THR A 68 -3.08 5.73 -30.18
C THR A 68 -3.72 4.46 -29.65
N ILE A 69 -3.42 3.32 -30.27
CA ILE A 69 -3.91 2.02 -29.81
C ILE A 69 -3.16 1.63 -28.53
N HIS A 70 -3.89 1.29 -27.48
CA HIS A 70 -3.30 0.84 -26.23
C HIS A 70 -3.02 -0.66 -26.24
N CYS A 71 -1.85 -1.10 -25.79
CA CYS A 71 -1.43 -2.51 -25.86
C CYS A 71 -2.31 -3.46 -25.04
N THR A 72 -2.78 -3.04 -23.87
CA THR A 72 -3.61 -3.87 -22.98
C THR A 72 -5.01 -4.10 -23.53
N THR A 73 -5.60 -3.09 -24.16
CA THR A 73 -6.98 -3.15 -24.64
C THR A 73 -7.07 -3.52 -26.12
N GLY A 74 -6.04 -3.18 -26.91
CA GLY A 74 -6.06 -3.30 -28.37
C GLY A 74 -6.90 -2.22 -29.06
N TYR A 75 -7.43 -1.24 -28.32
CA TYR A 75 -8.26 -0.15 -28.85
C TYR A 75 -7.65 1.22 -28.61
N LYS A 76 -8.06 2.20 -29.42
CA LYS A 76 -7.83 3.61 -29.13
C LYS A 76 -8.79 4.06 -28.04
N PRO A 77 -8.37 4.88 -27.07
CA PRO A 77 -9.27 5.37 -26.02
C PRO A 77 -10.54 6.03 -26.55
N ARG A 78 -10.45 6.78 -27.66
CA ARG A 78 -11.61 7.45 -28.27
C ARG A 78 -12.62 6.49 -28.90
N ASP A 79 -12.20 5.26 -29.22
CA ASP A 79 -13.02 4.26 -29.91
C ASP A 79 -13.69 3.28 -28.90
N VAL A 80 -13.51 3.49 -27.58
CA VAL A 80 -14.13 2.69 -26.51
C VAL A 80 -15.58 3.12 -26.30
N ASN A 81 -16.51 2.17 -26.31
CA ASN A 81 -17.94 2.38 -26.15
C ASN A 81 -18.60 1.20 -25.41
N LYS A 82 -19.88 1.32 -25.07
CA LYS A 82 -20.59 0.27 -24.32
C LYS A 82 -20.69 -1.08 -25.05
N SER A 83 -20.62 -1.09 -26.39
CA SER A 83 -20.74 -2.34 -27.16
C SER A 83 -19.44 -3.14 -27.24
N ASN A 84 -18.28 -2.47 -27.17
CA ASN A 84 -16.97 -3.14 -27.14
C ASN A 84 -16.39 -3.33 -25.72
N GLU A 85 -17.01 -2.71 -24.71
CA GLU A 85 -16.59 -2.77 -23.31
C GLU A 85 -16.38 -4.21 -22.81
N GLU A 86 -17.35 -5.11 -23.03
CA GLU A 86 -17.27 -6.49 -22.55
C GLU A 86 -16.07 -7.25 -23.16
N ALA A 87 -15.85 -7.09 -24.46
CA ALA A 87 -14.73 -7.71 -25.15
C ALA A 87 -13.37 -7.15 -24.65
N ILE A 88 -13.31 -5.84 -24.42
CA ILE A 88 -12.12 -5.17 -23.87
C ILE A 88 -11.81 -5.68 -22.46
N LEU A 89 -12.82 -5.73 -21.59
CA LEU A 89 -12.66 -6.23 -20.22
C LEU A 89 -12.22 -7.69 -20.22
N LYS A 90 -12.87 -8.53 -21.02
CA LYS A 90 -12.51 -9.94 -21.13
C LYS A 90 -11.07 -10.12 -21.63
N SER A 91 -10.63 -9.35 -22.62
CA SER A 91 -9.26 -9.39 -23.13
C SER A 91 -8.26 -8.93 -22.06
N ALA A 92 -8.49 -7.75 -21.47
CA ALA A 92 -7.58 -7.15 -20.49
C ALA A 92 -7.42 -8.02 -19.23
N TYR A 93 -8.50 -8.67 -18.79
CA TYR A 93 -8.54 -9.48 -17.57
C TYR A 93 -8.53 -11.00 -17.81
N SER A 94 -8.29 -11.46 -19.03
CA SER A 94 -8.22 -12.89 -19.37
C SER A 94 -7.04 -13.60 -18.71
N HIS A 95 -5.97 -12.86 -18.39
CA HIS A 95 -4.76 -13.41 -17.80
C HIS A 95 -5.03 -13.81 -16.35
N ILE A 96 -5.07 -15.13 -16.11
CA ILE A 96 -5.07 -15.70 -14.76
C ILE A 96 -3.78 -15.24 -14.10
N LYS A 97 -3.89 -14.39 -13.07
CA LYS A 97 -2.72 -14.03 -12.26
C LYS A 97 -2.30 -15.28 -11.49
N ILE A 98 -1.25 -15.96 -11.96
CA ILE A 98 -0.67 -17.10 -11.27
C ILE A 98 -0.15 -16.58 -9.93
N MET A 99 -0.77 -17.01 -8.84
CA MET A 99 -0.35 -16.58 -7.52
C MET A 99 0.99 -17.22 -7.18
N GLY A 100 1.91 -16.38 -6.68
CA GLY A 100 3.12 -16.87 -6.04
C GLY A 100 2.78 -17.73 -4.83
N LYS A 101 3.75 -18.53 -4.36
CA LYS A 101 3.61 -19.21 -3.07
C LYS A 101 3.69 -18.15 -1.96
N PRO A 102 2.84 -18.20 -0.92
CA PRO A 102 2.93 -17.28 0.20
C PRO A 102 4.29 -17.45 0.89
N LYS A 103 4.97 -16.34 1.16
CA LYS A 103 6.27 -16.33 1.85
C LYS A 103 6.15 -16.70 3.33
N PHE A 104 5.08 -16.29 3.99
CA PHE A 104 4.86 -16.52 5.42
C PHE A 104 3.80 -17.58 5.66
N LYS A 105 3.84 -18.19 6.85
CA LYS A 105 2.91 -19.22 7.28
C LYS A 105 2.12 -18.77 8.50
N VAL A 106 0.97 -19.41 8.73
CA VAL A 106 0.20 -19.23 9.97
C VAL A 106 1.08 -19.60 11.17
N GLY A 107 1.07 -18.74 12.19
CA GLY A 107 1.90 -18.86 13.39
C GLY A 107 3.25 -18.16 13.31
N ASP A 108 3.68 -17.66 12.14
CA ASP A 108 4.89 -16.85 12.05
C ASP A 108 4.71 -15.51 12.79
N ILE A 109 5.74 -15.11 13.54
CA ILE A 109 5.80 -13.82 14.23
C ILE A 109 6.52 -12.80 13.34
N VAL A 110 5.84 -11.69 13.08
CA VAL A 110 6.24 -10.67 12.12
C VAL A 110 6.14 -9.27 12.73
N ARG A 111 6.90 -8.34 12.16
CA ARG A 111 6.79 -6.89 12.36
C ARG A 111 6.10 -6.28 11.15
N VAL A 112 5.40 -5.18 11.37
CA VAL A 112 4.70 -4.42 10.33
C VAL A 112 5.54 -3.21 9.94
N SER A 113 5.47 -2.81 8.67
CA SER A 113 6.15 -1.60 8.19
C SER A 113 5.53 -0.34 8.80
N LYS A 114 6.36 0.67 9.08
CA LYS A 114 5.92 1.97 9.60
C LYS A 114 5.60 2.92 8.46
N SER A 115 4.45 3.59 8.56
CA SER A 115 4.14 4.75 7.75
C SER A 115 5.09 5.89 8.08
N LYS A 116 5.96 6.25 7.14
CA LYS A 116 6.92 7.35 7.32
C LYS A 116 6.31 8.71 7.01
N HIS A 117 6.68 9.71 7.79
CA HIS A 117 6.39 11.10 7.44
C HIS A 117 7.37 11.61 6.36
N VAL A 118 6.94 12.56 5.51
CA VAL A 118 7.73 13.09 4.37
C VAL A 118 9.12 13.59 4.79
N PHE A 119 9.25 14.14 6.00
CA PHE A 119 10.50 14.69 6.54
C PHE A 119 11.18 13.77 7.56
N GLU A 120 10.78 12.50 7.62
CA GLU A 120 11.36 11.55 8.55
C GLU A 120 12.77 11.14 8.13
N LYS A 121 13.68 11.09 9.10
CA LYS A 121 15.08 10.78 8.85
C LYS A 121 15.25 9.32 8.44
N SER A 122 16.10 9.08 7.45
CA SER A 122 16.35 7.74 6.89
C SER A 122 16.99 6.75 7.87
N TYR A 123 17.70 7.23 8.90
CA TYR A 123 18.33 6.37 9.92
C TYR A 123 17.34 5.78 10.92
N LYS A 124 16.08 6.24 10.94
CA LYS A 124 15.06 5.67 11.83
C LYS A 124 14.61 4.30 11.32
N PRO A 125 14.28 3.36 12.22
CA PRO A 125 13.77 2.03 11.82
C PRO A 125 12.47 2.11 11.01
N ASN A 126 12.36 1.27 9.99
CA ASN A 126 11.18 1.19 9.11
C ASN A 126 10.11 0.22 9.59
N TRP A 127 10.36 -0.51 10.68
CA TRP A 127 9.51 -1.59 11.19
C TRP A 127 9.01 -1.26 12.59
N THR A 128 7.83 -1.75 12.95
CA THR A 128 7.24 -1.64 14.29
C THR A 128 8.12 -2.36 15.33
N THR A 129 8.09 -1.85 16.56
CA THR A 129 8.67 -2.55 17.70
C THR A 129 7.73 -3.63 18.21
N GLU A 130 6.43 -3.44 18.02
CA GLU A 130 5.38 -4.44 18.23
C GLU A 130 5.57 -5.66 17.35
N LEU A 131 5.25 -6.82 17.92
CA LEU A 131 5.31 -8.13 17.28
C LEU A 131 3.88 -8.63 17.08
N PHE A 132 3.63 -9.14 15.88
CA PHE A 132 2.32 -9.65 15.47
C PHE A 132 2.45 -11.09 15.03
N LYS A 133 1.37 -11.85 15.19
CA LYS A 133 1.31 -13.25 14.77
C LYS A 133 0.37 -13.39 13.58
N ILE A 134 0.78 -14.16 12.57
CA ILE A 134 -0.07 -14.43 11.41
C ILE A 134 -1.12 -15.47 11.80
N VAL A 135 -2.39 -15.07 11.75
CA VAL A 135 -3.55 -15.93 12.03
C VAL A 135 -4.02 -16.64 10.78
N LYS A 136 -4.02 -15.94 9.64
CA LYS A 136 -4.56 -16.46 8.39
C LYS A 136 -3.82 -15.91 7.19
N VAL A 137 -3.51 -16.79 6.25
CA VAL A 137 -3.04 -16.43 4.91
C VAL A 137 -4.24 -16.44 3.98
N GLN A 138 -4.53 -15.29 3.36
CA GLN A 138 -5.57 -15.15 2.36
C GLN A 138 -4.94 -15.20 0.98
N ILE A 139 -5.38 -16.18 0.19
CA ILE A 139 -4.92 -16.40 -1.18
C ILE A 139 -5.75 -15.49 -2.10
N THR A 140 -5.52 -14.19 -1.95
CA THR A 140 -6.05 -13.09 -2.76
C THR A 140 -4.99 -12.67 -3.78
N ASN A 141 -5.32 -11.72 -4.66
CA ASN A 141 -4.38 -11.17 -5.62
C ASN A 141 -4.21 -9.65 -5.43
N PRO A 142 -3.10 -9.18 -4.84
CA PRO A 142 -1.98 -9.97 -4.28
C PRO A 142 -2.34 -10.67 -2.96
N ILE A 143 -1.50 -11.61 -2.50
CA ILE A 143 -1.71 -12.38 -1.26
C ILE A 143 -1.75 -11.43 -0.06
N THR A 144 -2.73 -11.62 0.82
CA THR A 144 -2.87 -10.82 2.06
C THR A 144 -2.82 -11.70 3.30
N TYR A 145 -2.36 -11.12 4.41
CA TYR A 145 -2.20 -11.78 5.70
C TYR A 145 -3.05 -11.09 6.76
N LEU A 146 -3.74 -11.88 7.59
CA LEU A 146 -4.44 -11.38 8.78
C LEU A 146 -3.58 -11.61 10.01
N LEU A 147 -3.47 -10.59 10.84
CA LEU A 147 -2.59 -10.56 12.01
C LEU A 147 -3.39 -10.46 13.30
N GLU A 148 -2.79 -10.95 14.38
CA GLU A 148 -3.19 -10.66 15.77
C GLU A 148 -1.99 -10.10 16.53
N ASP A 149 -2.26 -9.31 17.56
CA ASP A 149 -1.24 -8.89 18.52
C ASP A 149 -0.69 -10.12 19.27
N ASN A 150 0.63 -10.20 19.38
CA ASN A 150 1.31 -11.33 20.02
C ASN A 150 1.19 -11.29 21.55
N MET A 151 0.94 -10.13 22.17
CA MET A 151 0.78 -10.03 23.63
C MET A 151 -0.66 -10.23 24.12
N GLN A 152 -1.64 -9.63 23.44
CA GLN A 152 -3.04 -9.63 23.87
C GLN A 152 -3.96 -10.55 23.04
N GLU A 153 -3.42 -11.23 22.00
CA GLU A 153 -4.18 -12.08 21.07
C GLU A 153 -5.38 -11.34 20.43
N HIS A 154 -5.24 -10.03 20.23
CA HIS A 154 -6.28 -9.20 19.64
C HIS A 154 -6.12 -9.09 18.11
N PRO A 155 -7.17 -9.36 17.32
CA PRO A 155 -7.07 -9.32 15.87
C PRO A 155 -6.86 -7.89 15.38
N ILE A 156 -5.87 -7.71 14.51
CA ILE A 156 -5.59 -6.44 13.85
C ILE A 156 -6.55 -6.30 12.67
N ARG A 157 -7.13 -5.10 12.54
CA ARG A 157 -8.06 -4.80 11.45
C ARG A 157 -7.30 -4.62 10.14
N GLY A 158 -7.78 -5.28 9.09
CA GLY A 158 -7.23 -5.19 7.74
C GLY A 158 -6.39 -6.42 7.35
N GLY A 159 -6.13 -6.54 6.05
CA GLY A 159 -5.19 -7.51 5.50
C GLY A 159 -3.91 -6.81 5.10
N PHE A 160 -2.78 -7.41 5.43
CA PHE A 160 -1.45 -6.87 5.17
C PHE A 160 -0.82 -7.55 3.95
N TYR A 161 -0.07 -6.80 3.16
CA TYR A 161 0.69 -7.35 2.04
C TYR A 161 2.01 -7.96 2.51
N GLU A 162 2.63 -8.77 1.66
CA GLU A 162 3.89 -9.44 1.98
C GLU A 162 5.03 -8.45 2.25
N GLU A 163 5.04 -7.34 1.50
CA GLU A 163 6.04 -6.28 1.54
C GLU A 163 5.94 -5.45 2.83
N GLU A 164 4.77 -5.46 3.45
CA GLU A 164 4.50 -4.75 4.71
C GLU A 164 4.90 -5.57 5.94
N LEU A 165 5.40 -6.81 5.75
CA LEU A 165 5.72 -7.74 6.83
C LEU A 165 7.18 -8.16 6.83
N GLN A 166 7.76 -8.23 8.03
CA GLN A 166 9.09 -8.76 8.27
C GLN A 166 9.08 -9.80 9.38
N LYS A 167 9.44 -11.05 9.07
CA LYS A 167 9.61 -12.10 10.08
C LYS A 167 10.73 -11.75 11.06
N THR A 168 10.45 -11.87 12.35
CA THR A 168 11.44 -11.60 13.41
C THR A 168 12.27 -12.85 13.72
N SER A 169 13.56 -12.68 14.02
CA SER A 169 14.40 -13.76 14.55
C SER A 169 14.20 -13.96 16.06
N ASN A 170 13.78 -12.90 16.75
CA ASN A 170 13.63 -12.87 18.21
C ASN A 170 12.14 -12.62 18.55
N PRO A 171 11.32 -13.68 18.66
CA PRO A 171 9.89 -13.56 18.91
C PRO A 171 9.55 -13.17 20.36
N ASP A 172 10.46 -13.43 21.31
CA ASP A 172 10.19 -13.29 22.74
C ASP A 172 10.81 -12.03 23.37
N ILE A 173 11.42 -11.16 22.54
CA ILE A 173 12.15 -9.98 23.01
C ILE A 173 11.37 -8.70 22.73
N TYR A 174 11.03 -8.00 23.81
CA TYR A 174 10.35 -6.70 23.77
C TYR A 174 11.27 -5.60 24.32
N LEU A 175 11.26 -4.44 23.66
CA LEU A 175 12.06 -3.30 24.09
C LEU A 175 11.32 -2.52 25.18
N VAL A 176 12.02 -2.19 26.26
CA VAL A 176 11.49 -1.34 27.34
C VAL A 176 11.69 0.13 26.97
N GLU A 177 10.63 0.93 27.07
CA GLU A 177 10.71 2.39 26.93
C GLU A 177 11.19 3.03 28.22
N LYS A 178 10.50 2.70 29.33
CA LYS A 178 10.81 3.26 30.65
C LYS A 178 10.33 2.35 31.77
N VAL A 179 11.02 2.42 32.90
CA VAL A 179 10.59 1.80 34.17
C VAL A 179 9.72 2.81 34.93
N LEU A 180 8.48 2.43 35.22
CA LEU A 180 7.50 3.26 35.90
C LEU A 180 7.58 3.13 37.42
N LYS A 181 7.70 1.89 37.93
CA LYS A 181 7.74 1.58 39.37
C LYS A 181 8.70 0.43 39.65
N ARG A 182 9.24 0.38 40.86
CA ARG A 182 10.06 -0.73 41.37
C ARG A 182 9.48 -1.25 42.68
N LYS A 183 9.38 -2.57 42.83
CA LYS A 183 8.91 -3.22 44.05
C LYS A 183 9.67 -4.52 44.27
N GLY A 184 10.60 -4.52 45.22
CA GLY A 184 11.46 -5.67 45.49
C GLY A 184 12.24 -6.09 44.24
N LYS A 185 12.11 -7.35 43.83
CA LYS A 185 12.75 -7.91 42.62
C LYS A 185 11.96 -7.70 41.32
N LYS A 186 10.82 -7.00 41.37
CA LYS A 186 9.99 -6.73 40.18
C LYS A 186 10.02 -5.27 39.80
N VAL A 187 9.88 -5.02 38.50
CA VAL A 187 9.76 -3.68 37.92
C VAL A 187 8.53 -3.58 37.04
N TYR A 188 7.83 -2.47 37.13
CA TYR A 188 6.68 -2.15 36.29
C TYR A 188 7.17 -1.33 35.11
N VAL A 189 6.99 -1.82 33.89
CA VAL A 189 7.60 -1.24 32.69
C VAL A 189 6.55 -0.77 31.70
N ARG A 190 6.88 0.32 30.99
CA ARG A 190 6.26 0.72 29.74
C ARG A 190 7.06 0.12 28.59
N TRP A 191 6.40 -0.64 27.72
CA TRP A 191 7.02 -1.22 26.53
C TRP A 191 7.10 -0.20 25.39
N LEU A 192 8.20 -0.23 24.65
CA LEU A 192 8.46 0.71 23.57
C LEU A 192 7.52 0.46 22.39
N GLY A 193 6.74 1.49 22.07
CA GLY A 193 5.77 1.45 20.96
C GLY A 193 4.40 0.93 21.37
N PHE A 194 4.20 0.49 22.61
CA PHE A 194 2.92 0.01 23.09
C PHE A 194 2.15 1.10 23.86
N ASP A 195 0.84 0.94 23.95
CA ASP A 195 0.00 1.78 24.79
C ASP A 195 0.08 1.36 26.28
N GLN A 196 -0.64 2.09 27.13
CA GLN A 196 -0.61 1.82 28.58
C GLN A 196 -1.25 0.47 28.96
N SER A 197 -2.07 -0.12 28.07
CA SER A 197 -2.75 -1.38 28.36
C SER A 197 -1.77 -2.56 28.44
N HIS A 198 -0.57 -2.41 27.86
CA HIS A 198 0.48 -3.41 27.86
C HIS A 198 1.43 -3.30 29.06
N ASP A 199 1.29 -2.26 29.90
CA ASP A 199 2.18 -2.03 31.03
C ASP A 199 2.09 -3.17 32.05
N SER A 200 3.22 -3.84 32.29
CA SER A 200 3.25 -5.08 33.07
C SER A 200 4.42 -5.13 34.05
N TRP A 201 4.26 -5.98 35.08
CA TRP A 201 5.33 -6.26 36.04
C TRP A 201 6.22 -7.39 35.50
N ILE A 202 7.51 -7.14 35.39
CA ILE A 202 8.51 -8.14 35.02
C ILE A 202 9.52 -8.34 36.16
N ASP A 203 10.14 -9.51 36.19
CA ASP A 203 11.25 -9.76 37.11
C ASP A 203 12.51 -9.05 36.60
N ILE A 204 13.32 -8.51 37.51
CA ILE A 204 14.61 -7.89 37.19
C ILE A 204 15.53 -8.86 36.46
N THR A 205 15.43 -10.16 36.72
CA THR A 205 16.26 -11.18 36.05
C THR A 205 15.98 -11.31 34.55
N ASN A 206 14.82 -10.84 34.08
CA ASN A 206 14.42 -10.93 32.68
C ASN A 206 14.85 -9.71 31.86
N ILE A 207 15.47 -8.71 32.50
CA ILE A 207 16.05 -7.56 31.80
C ILE A 207 17.49 -7.90 31.44
N VAL A 208 17.79 -7.85 30.15
CA VAL A 208 19.13 -8.06 29.56
C VAL A 208 19.77 -6.72 29.24
#